data_AF-A0A364XTJ3-F1
#
_entry.id   AF-A0A364XTJ3-F1
#
_cell.length_a   1.000
_cell.length_b   1.000
_cell.length_c   1.000
_cell.angle_alpha   90.00
_cell.angle_beta   90.00
_cell.angle_gamma   90.00
#
_symmetry.space_group_name_H-M   'P 1'
#
loop_
_entity.id
_entity.type
_entity.pdbx_description
1 polymer ?
#
loop_
_entity_poly.entity_id
_entity_poly.type
_entity_poly.pdbx_seq_one_letter_code
_entity_poly.pdbx_strand_id
1 'polypeptide(L)'
;MLLVSSALTASANTNNGVGLNELVPDLADRKVLSQVQFCVPGKTAPCNAKGEYFIADAVFVKYDSRGRIVDMVVTDSKLSQATNLTSGQTLAKNGIGQQLTVRSGTRTRDAAEELLPGSGITQNTEIIIKDFYKVYGDGKGTFQGIE
;
A
#
# COMPACT_ATOMS: atom_id res chain seq x y z
N MET A 1 10.36 7.48 -3.70
CA MET A 1 9.12 8.05 -4.29
C MET A 1 9.01 7.88 -5.80
N LEU A 2 10.12 7.78 -6.57
CA LEU A 2 10.06 7.55 -8.02
C LEU A 2 9.42 6.22 -8.43
N LEU A 3 9.68 5.11 -7.72
CA LEU A 3 9.21 3.78 -8.13
C LEU A 3 7.69 3.59 -8.09
N VAL A 4 6.96 4.29 -7.21
CA VAL A 4 5.49 4.17 -7.12
C VAL A 4 4.83 4.91 -8.28
N SER A 5 5.27 6.13 -8.61
CA SER A 5 4.81 6.81 -9.83
C SER A 5 5.16 6.05 -11.10
N SER A 6 6.35 5.42 -11.15
CA SER A 6 6.74 4.53 -12.25
C SER A 6 5.88 3.26 -12.31
N ALA A 7 5.48 2.67 -11.18
CA ALA A 7 4.59 1.50 -11.16
C ALA A 7 3.14 1.85 -11.57
N LEU A 8 2.66 3.05 -11.23
CA LEU A 8 1.38 3.58 -11.74
C LEU A 8 1.42 3.88 -13.25
N THR A 9 2.58 4.17 -13.83
CA THR A 9 2.76 4.44 -15.29
C THR A 9 3.35 3.27 -16.09
N ALA A 10 3.82 2.21 -15.44
CA ALA A 10 4.45 1.04 -16.09
C ALA A 10 3.45 0.09 -16.76
N SER A 11 2.16 0.44 -16.82
CA SER A 11 1.16 -0.32 -17.60
C SER A 11 1.32 -0.15 -19.12
N ALA A 12 2.17 0.74 -19.62
CA ALA A 12 2.13 1.12 -21.04
C ALA A 12 3.26 0.58 -21.92
N ASN A 13 4.38 0.04 -21.41
CA ASN A 13 5.52 -0.22 -22.30
C ASN A 13 6.63 -1.19 -21.87
N THR A 14 6.33 -2.35 -21.27
CA THR A 14 7.35 -3.42 -21.15
C THR A 14 6.81 -4.78 -21.58
N ASN A 15 7.48 -5.37 -22.58
CA ASN A 15 7.08 -6.59 -23.28
C ASN A 15 7.12 -7.89 -22.44
N ASN A 16 6.97 -7.87 -21.11
CA ASN A 16 6.95 -9.10 -20.27
C ASN A 16 6.53 -8.91 -18.79
N GLY A 17 5.92 -7.79 -18.38
CA GLY A 17 5.54 -7.56 -16.96
C GLY A 17 4.04 -7.41 -16.76
N VAL A 18 3.46 -8.12 -15.79
CA VAL A 18 2.08 -7.89 -15.33
C VAL A 18 2.03 -6.56 -14.59
N GLY A 19 1.18 -5.63 -15.04
CA GLY A 19 0.93 -4.36 -14.36
C GLY A 19 0.06 -4.53 -13.11
N LEU A 20 0.17 -3.61 -12.14
CA LEU A 20 -0.65 -3.66 -10.93
C LEU A 20 -2.16 -3.57 -11.24
N ASN A 21 -2.52 -2.86 -12.31
CA ASN A 21 -3.88 -2.72 -12.83
C ASN A 21 -4.47 -4.02 -13.38
N GLU A 22 -3.64 -4.98 -13.80
CA GLU A 22 -4.10 -6.31 -14.20
C GLU A 22 -4.43 -7.18 -12.98
N LEU A 23 -3.69 -7.01 -11.89
CA LEU A 23 -3.89 -7.74 -10.63
C LEU A 23 -5.00 -7.14 -9.77
N VAL A 24 -5.21 -5.83 -9.87
CA VAL A 24 -6.21 -5.07 -9.13
C VAL A 24 -7.12 -4.36 -10.14
N PRO A 25 -8.22 -4.99 -10.60
CA PRO A 25 -9.06 -4.42 -11.65
C PRO A 25 -9.70 -3.06 -11.30
N ASP A 26 -9.92 -2.80 -10.00
CA ASP A 26 -10.49 -1.55 -9.49
C ASP A 26 -9.41 -0.54 -9.06
N LEU A 27 -8.16 -0.67 -9.53
CA LEU A 27 -7.05 0.17 -9.10
C LEU A 27 -7.29 1.66 -9.33
N ALA A 28 -7.89 2.01 -10.48
CA ALA A 28 -8.17 3.40 -10.85
C ALA A 28 -9.23 4.07 -9.96
N ASP A 29 -10.08 3.29 -9.30
CA ASP A 29 -11.14 3.79 -8.42
C ASP A 29 -10.66 3.97 -6.97
N ARG A 30 -9.42 3.54 -6.66
CA ARG A 30 -8.85 3.59 -5.32
C ARG A 30 -8.09 4.89 -5.07
N LYS A 31 -8.17 5.40 -3.85
CA LYS A 31 -7.35 6.53 -3.39
C LYS A 31 -5.96 6.05 -3.01
N VAL A 32 -4.93 6.78 -3.43
CA VAL A 32 -3.53 6.38 -3.23
C VAL A 32 -2.91 7.15 -2.07
N LEU A 33 -2.38 6.45 -1.08
CA LEU A 33 -1.65 7.05 0.03
C LEU A 33 -0.21 6.58 0.03
N SER A 34 0.73 7.50 0.20
CA SER A 34 2.16 7.17 0.26
C SER A 34 2.67 7.15 1.70
N GLN A 35 3.65 6.30 1.98
CA GLN A 35 4.37 6.25 3.27
C GLN A 35 3.41 6.15 4.47
N VAL A 36 2.49 5.19 4.42
CA VAL A 36 1.50 4.96 5.49
C VAL A 36 2.08 4.02 6.52
N GLN A 37 1.95 4.36 7.80
CA GLN A 37 2.44 3.53 8.89
C GLN A 37 1.31 2.69 9.45
N PHE A 38 1.49 1.38 9.48
CA PHE A 38 0.52 0.45 10.05
C PHE A 38 1.14 -0.32 11.20
N CYS A 39 0.36 -0.55 12.23
CA CYS A 39 0.64 -1.59 13.20
C CYS A 39 0.59 -2.95 12.49
N VAL A 40 1.49 -3.87 12.85
CA VAL A 40 1.41 -5.26 12.35
C VAL A 40 0.14 -5.95 12.89
N PRO A 41 -0.36 -7.02 12.25
CA PRO A 41 -1.57 -7.71 12.70
C PRO A 41 -1.56 -8.05 14.20
N GLY A 42 -2.69 -7.80 14.88
CA GLY A 42 -2.85 -8.03 16.32
C GLY A 42 -2.25 -6.94 17.24
N LYS A 43 -1.72 -5.85 16.68
CA LYS A 43 -1.24 -4.68 17.44
C LYS A 43 -2.16 -3.47 17.23
N THR A 44 -2.31 -2.65 18.27
CA THR A 44 -3.09 -1.41 18.24
C THR A 44 -2.17 -0.20 18.28
N ALA A 45 -2.59 0.92 17.69
CA ALA A 45 -1.80 2.15 17.72
C ALA A 45 -1.65 2.66 19.17
N PRO A 46 -0.52 3.28 19.52
CA PRO A 46 0.53 3.77 18.62
C PRO A 46 1.64 2.75 18.25
N CYS A 47 1.56 1.49 18.68
CA CYS A 47 2.47 0.38 18.32
C CYS A 47 3.94 0.83 18.11
N ASN A 48 4.54 1.42 19.15
CA ASN A 48 5.78 2.19 19.03
C ASN A 48 7.06 1.35 19.11
N ALA A 49 6.99 0.10 19.56
CA ALA A 49 8.20 -0.71 19.68
C ALA A 49 8.69 -1.22 18.31
N LYS A 50 10.00 -1.49 18.23
CA LYS A 50 10.62 -2.08 17.05
C LYS A 50 9.92 -3.42 16.74
N GLY A 51 9.45 -3.55 15.50
CA GLY A 51 8.73 -4.74 15.03
C GLY A 51 7.22 -4.73 15.25
N GLU A 52 6.67 -3.70 15.90
CA GLU A 52 5.20 -3.57 16.06
C GLU A 52 4.52 -2.82 14.92
N TYR A 53 5.29 -2.22 14.02
CA TYR A 53 4.78 -1.49 12.87
C TYR A 53 5.68 -1.64 11.65
N PHE A 54 5.12 -1.32 10.49
CA PHE A 54 5.86 -1.15 9.25
C PHE A 54 5.36 0.10 8.51
N ILE A 55 6.15 0.56 7.55
CA ILE A 55 5.79 1.65 6.65
C ILE A 55 5.54 1.02 5.28
N ALA A 56 4.32 1.19 4.77
CA ALA A 56 3.97 0.83 3.41
C ALA A 56 4.36 1.98 2.47
N ASP A 57 5.06 1.67 1.38
CA ASP A 57 5.44 2.70 0.42
C ASP A 57 4.24 3.36 -0.25
N ALA A 58 3.25 2.54 -0.65
CA ALA A 58 1.98 3.01 -1.14
C ALA A 58 0.82 2.07 -0.80
N VAL A 59 -0.36 2.65 -0.60
CA VAL A 59 -1.60 1.97 -0.22
C VAL A 59 -2.73 2.47 -1.11
N PHE A 60 -3.48 1.56 -1.70
CA PHE A 60 -4.64 1.85 -2.54
C PHE A 60 -5.92 1.52 -1.77
N VAL A 61 -6.57 2.55 -1.24
CA VAL A 61 -7.74 2.43 -0.37
C VAL A 61 -9.01 2.51 -1.21
N LYS A 62 -9.87 1.50 -1.08
CA LYS A 62 -11.20 1.49 -1.69
C LYS A 62 -12.22 2.07 -0.74
N TYR A 63 -13.10 2.90 -1.29
CA TYR A 63 -14.26 3.43 -0.60
C TYR A 63 -15.54 2.95 -1.29
N ASP A 64 -16.62 2.78 -0.51
CA ASP A 64 -17.94 2.58 -1.08
C ASP A 64 -18.61 3.91 -1.48
N SER A 65 -19.80 3.84 -2.06
CA SER A 65 -20.59 5.01 -2.49
C SER A 65 -21.01 5.95 -1.36
N ARG A 66 -20.89 5.51 -0.09
CA ARG A 66 -21.17 6.31 1.11
C ARG A 66 -19.88 6.86 1.74
N GLY A 67 -18.73 6.67 1.11
CA GLY A 67 -17.44 7.12 1.60
C GLY A 67 -16.90 6.29 2.77
N ARG A 68 -17.39 5.06 2.97
CA ARG A 68 -16.84 4.14 3.98
C ARG A 68 -15.69 3.35 3.38
N ILE A 69 -14.64 3.14 4.17
CA ILE A 69 -13.50 2.31 3.76
C ILE A 69 -13.98 0.86 3.62
N VAL A 70 -13.68 0.25 2.48
CA VAL A 70 -14.00 -1.15 2.19
C VAL A 70 -12.80 -2.04 2.49
N ASP A 71 -11.68 -1.76 1.82
CA ASP A 71 -10.43 -2.51 1.93
C ASP A 71 -9.26 -1.68 1.40
N MET A 72 -8.06 -2.23 1.49
CA MET A 72 -6.88 -1.68 0.83
C MET A 72 -6.04 -2.75 0.15
N VAL A 73 -5.30 -2.31 -0.87
CA VAL A 73 -4.16 -3.03 -1.41
C VAL A 73 -2.88 -2.34 -0.94
N VAL A 74 -1.97 -3.09 -0.34
CA VAL A 74 -0.67 -2.59 0.09
C VAL A 74 0.37 -2.89 -0.99
N THR A 75 1.21 -1.91 -1.30
CA THR A 75 2.34 -2.08 -2.21
C THR A 75 3.62 -1.57 -1.59
N ASP A 76 4.68 -2.36 -1.72
CA ASP A 76 5.99 -2.02 -1.16
C ASP A 76 7.07 -2.14 -2.23
N SER A 77 7.88 -1.10 -2.38
CA SER A 77 8.86 -1.00 -3.45
C SER A 77 10.23 -1.51 -3.01
N LYS A 78 10.84 -2.35 -3.85
CA LYS A 78 12.14 -2.97 -3.59
C LYS A 78 13.13 -2.72 -4.73
N LEU A 79 14.41 -2.73 -4.39
CA LEU A 79 15.49 -2.51 -5.35
C LEU A 79 15.62 -3.64 -6.37
N SER A 80 15.19 -4.86 -6.03
CA SER A 80 15.25 -6.04 -6.91
C SER A 80 14.29 -7.13 -6.45
N GLN A 81 14.03 -8.12 -7.32
CA GLN A 81 13.25 -9.30 -6.97
C GLN A 81 13.85 -10.08 -5.78
N ALA A 82 15.19 -10.13 -5.66
CA ALA A 82 15.86 -10.83 -4.58
C ALA A 82 15.80 -10.09 -3.23
N THR A 83 15.35 -8.83 -3.21
CA THR A 83 15.25 -8.06 -1.97
C THR A 83 14.09 -8.56 -1.12
N ASN A 84 14.40 -9.01 0.09
CA ASN A 84 13.40 -9.54 1.01
C ASN A 84 12.47 -8.45 1.58
N LEU A 85 11.24 -8.85 1.93
CA LEU A 85 10.36 -8.06 2.76
C LEU A 85 10.93 -7.96 4.18
N THR A 86 10.67 -6.84 4.85
CA THR A 86 10.96 -6.73 6.29
C THR A 86 9.99 -7.60 7.10
N SER A 87 10.33 -7.92 8.34
CA SER A 87 9.45 -8.75 9.19
C SER A 87 8.02 -8.20 9.31
N GLY A 88 7.85 -6.88 9.44
CA GLY A 88 6.52 -6.27 9.51
C GLY A 88 5.75 -6.36 8.19
N GLN A 89 6.43 -6.22 7.06
CA GLN A 89 5.83 -6.40 5.73
C GLN A 89 5.45 -7.87 5.47
N THR A 90 6.29 -8.83 5.88
CA THR A 90 5.96 -10.26 5.81
C THR A 90 4.75 -10.59 6.67
N LEU A 91 4.66 -10.05 7.89
CA LEU A 91 3.48 -10.22 8.74
C LEU A 91 2.22 -9.63 8.10
N ALA A 92 2.32 -8.47 7.46
CA ALA A 92 1.20 -7.88 6.72
C ALA A 92 0.77 -8.75 5.52
N LYS A 93 1.72 -9.22 4.69
CA LYS A 93 1.44 -10.13 3.55
C LYS A 93 0.77 -11.42 4.03
N ASN A 94 1.24 -12.01 5.12
CA ASN A 94 0.62 -13.21 5.71
C ASN A 94 -0.72 -12.92 6.41
N GLY A 95 -0.98 -11.64 6.71
CA GLY A 95 -2.20 -11.15 7.35
C GLY A 95 -3.29 -10.69 6.38
N ILE A 96 -3.19 -11.02 5.08
CA ILE A 96 -4.27 -10.76 4.11
C ILE A 96 -5.62 -11.27 4.66
N GLY A 97 -6.65 -10.43 4.55
CA GLY A 97 -7.98 -10.64 5.13
C GLY A 97 -8.14 -10.11 6.58
N GLN A 98 -7.06 -9.73 7.26
CA GLN A 98 -7.11 -9.12 8.58
C GLN A 98 -7.13 -7.58 8.50
N GLN A 99 -7.44 -6.94 9.63
CA GLN A 99 -7.35 -5.49 9.76
C GLN A 99 -5.92 -5.07 10.16
N LEU A 100 -5.44 -4.00 9.52
CA LEU A 100 -4.30 -3.24 9.98
C LEU A 100 -4.77 -1.90 10.54
N THR A 101 -4.20 -1.52 11.68
CA THR A 101 -4.50 -0.23 12.31
C THR A 101 -3.49 0.82 11.86
N VAL A 102 -3.96 1.97 11.40
CA VAL A 102 -3.11 3.12 11.08
C VAL A 102 -2.45 3.62 12.36
N ARG A 103 -1.11 3.57 12.37
CA ARG A 103 -0.30 3.86 13.54
C ARG A 103 -0.33 5.34 13.93
N SER A 104 -0.13 6.21 12.95
CA SER A 104 0.08 7.64 13.18
C SER A 104 -0.23 8.47 11.94
N GLY A 105 -0.48 9.76 12.18
CA GLY A 105 -0.77 10.73 11.14
C GLY A 105 -2.27 10.84 10.84
N THR A 106 -2.63 12.00 10.28
CA THR A 106 -3.95 12.26 9.69
C THR A 106 -3.73 12.60 8.24
N ARG A 107 -4.49 11.96 7.35
CA ARG A 107 -4.53 12.23 5.92
C ARG A 107 -5.95 12.58 5.53
N THR A 108 -6.12 13.74 4.92
CA THR A 108 -7.40 14.20 4.35
C THR A 108 -7.39 14.24 2.83
N ARG A 109 -6.21 14.04 2.22
CA ARG A 109 -6.00 14.00 0.77
C ARG A 109 -5.17 12.78 0.38
N ASP A 110 -5.34 12.35 -0.86
CA ASP A 110 -4.54 11.30 -1.48
C ASP A 110 -3.29 11.86 -2.18
N ALA A 111 -2.51 11.01 -2.84
CA ALA A 111 -1.27 11.37 -3.53
C ALA A 111 -1.48 12.28 -4.76
N ALA A 112 -2.72 12.38 -5.27
CA ALA A 112 -3.12 13.31 -6.33
C ALA A 112 -3.75 14.60 -5.77
N GLU A 113 -3.66 14.82 -4.45
CA GLU A 113 -4.26 15.94 -3.72
C GLU A 113 -5.80 15.98 -3.74
N GLU A 114 -6.44 14.86 -4.10
CA GLU A 114 -7.89 14.73 -4.04
C GLU A 114 -8.36 14.47 -2.61
N LEU A 115 -9.51 15.04 -2.22
CA LEU A 115 -10.07 14.82 -0.90
C LEU A 115 -10.43 13.35 -0.69
N LEU A 116 -9.98 12.80 0.45
CA LEU A 116 -10.45 11.50 0.91
C LEU A 116 -11.90 11.61 1.40
N PRO A 117 -12.74 10.59 1.17
CA PRO A 117 -14.08 10.57 1.72
C PRO A 117 -14.11 10.66 3.26
N GLY A 118 -15.20 11.21 3.80
CA GLY A 118 -15.40 11.37 5.24
C GLY A 118 -14.40 12.33 5.89
N SER A 119 -13.87 11.95 7.05
CA SER A 119 -12.81 12.69 7.75
C SER A 119 -11.39 12.30 7.31
N GLY A 120 -11.27 11.53 6.22
CA GLY A 120 -10.01 10.93 5.79
C GLY A 120 -9.58 9.76 6.66
N ILE A 121 -8.27 9.53 6.75
CA ILE A 121 -7.66 8.44 7.51
C ILE A 121 -6.83 9.03 8.64
N THR A 122 -7.18 8.68 9.87
CA THR A 122 -6.48 9.12 11.10
C THR A 122 -5.78 7.95 11.77
N GLN A 123 -4.99 8.25 12.82
CA GLN A 123 -4.59 7.23 13.79
C GLN A 123 -5.80 6.42 14.25
N ASN A 124 -5.58 5.11 14.50
CA ASN A 124 -6.60 4.13 14.85
C ASN A 124 -7.61 3.79 13.76
N THR A 125 -7.48 4.33 12.55
CA THR A 125 -8.29 3.84 11.42
C THR A 125 -7.91 2.39 11.14
N GLU A 126 -8.88 1.50 11.19
CA GLU A 126 -8.71 0.09 10.85
C GLU A 126 -9.10 -0.14 9.40
N ILE A 127 -8.23 -0.80 8.64
CA ILE A 127 -8.46 -1.09 7.22
C ILE A 127 -8.12 -2.55 6.95
N ILE A 128 -9.04 -3.27 6.32
CA ILE A 128 -8.82 -4.66 5.92
C ILE A 128 -7.80 -4.69 4.78
N ILE A 129 -6.74 -5.47 4.93
CA ILE A 129 -5.79 -5.73 3.84
C ILE A 129 -6.38 -6.79 2.90
N LYS A 130 -6.68 -6.39 1.67
CA LYS A 130 -7.18 -7.27 0.63
C LYS A 130 -6.06 -8.03 -0.06
N ASP A 131 -5.01 -7.30 -0.44
CA ASP A 131 -3.85 -7.84 -1.13
C ASP A 131 -2.57 -7.10 -0.71
N PHE A 132 -1.44 -7.78 -0.85
CA PHE A 132 -0.11 -7.21 -0.63
C PHE A 132 0.77 -7.55 -1.83
N TYR A 133 1.32 -6.54 -2.49
CA TYR A 133 2.26 -6.72 -3.59
C TYR A 133 3.63 -6.10 -3.29
N LYS A 134 4.67 -6.87 -3.60
CA LYS A 134 6.04 -6.39 -3.69
C LYS A 134 6.30 -5.95 -5.12
N VAL A 135 6.57 -4.67 -5.30
CA VAL A 135 6.94 -4.07 -6.58
C VAL A 135 8.46 -3.94 -6.62
N TYR A 136 9.13 -4.40 -7.66
CA TYR A 136 10.59 -4.34 -7.73
C TYR A 136 11.13 -3.87 -9.07
N GLY A 137 12.30 -3.23 -9.00
CA GLY A 137 13.03 -2.74 -10.16
C GLY A 137 14.42 -3.35 -10.32
N ASP A 138 15.27 -2.69 -11.09
CA ASP A 138 16.68 -3.04 -11.32
C ASP A 138 17.67 -2.26 -10.44
N GLY A 139 17.15 -1.46 -9.50
CA GLY A 139 17.93 -0.54 -8.67
C GLY A 139 18.44 0.71 -9.40
N LYS A 140 18.15 0.87 -10.69
CA LYS A 140 18.51 2.01 -11.55
C LYS A 140 17.29 2.81 -12.02
N GLY A 141 16.13 2.51 -11.45
CA GLY A 141 14.86 3.19 -11.75
C GLY A 141 14.02 2.49 -12.81
N THR A 142 14.44 1.32 -13.31
CA THR A 142 13.64 0.51 -14.23
C THR A 142 12.74 -0.42 -13.44
N PHE A 143 11.43 -0.41 -13.69
CA PHE A 143 10.50 -1.40 -13.18
C PHE A 143 10.79 -2.78 -13.81
N GLN A 144 10.77 -3.83 -12.99
CA GLN A 144 11.05 -5.21 -13.44
C GLN A 144 9.92 -6.20 -13.14
N GLY A 145 9.10 -5.98 -12.12
CA GLY A 145 7.98 -6.89 -11.83
C GLY A 145 7.25 -6.64 -10.52
N ILE A 146 6.26 -7.51 -10.28
CA ILE A 146 5.36 -7.51 -9.13
C ILE A 146 5.20 -8.96 -8.64
N GLU A 147 5.14 -9.16 -7.31
CA GLU A 147 5.00 -10.45 -6.61
C GLU A 147 4.11 -10.35 -5.35
#